data_AF-A0A1E4GZW6-F1
#
_entry.id   AF-A0A1E4GZW6-F1
#
_cell.length_a   1.000
_cell.length_b   1.000
_cell.length_c   1.000
_cell.angle_alpha   90.00
_cell.angle_beta   90.00
_cell.angle_gamma   90.00
#
_symmetry.space_group_name_H-M   'P 1'
#
loop_
_entity.id
_entity.type
_entity.pdbx_description
1 polymer ?
#
loop_
_entity_poly.entity_id
_entity_poly.type
_entity_poly.pdbx_seq_one_letter_code
_entity_poly.pdbx_strand_id
1 'polypeptide(L)'
;MRMIIAATAALGALSLAACGSPAEKTADAKADAVEAQADVTATQLENQADAANQAGMPATADALDKQADAVKDAADTKADAIRDAAKDAPATPPAPK
;
A
#
# COMPACT_ATOMS: atom_id res chain seq x y z
N MET A 1 3.91 15.37 -18.95
CA MET A 1 4.67 15.22 -17.70
C MET A 1 4.05 16.10 -16.63
N ARG A 2 3.06 15.56 -15.91
CA ARG A 2 2.58 16.13 -14.65
C ARG A 2 3.32 15.38 -13.55
N MET A 3 4.00 16.14 -12.71
CA MET A 3 4.80 15.65 -11.60
C MET A 3 3.88 14.96 -10.60
N ILE A 4 3.86 13.62 -10.59
CA ILE A 4 3.27 12.84 -9.52
C ILE A 4 4.39 12.59 -8.53
N ILE A 5 4.46 13.47 -7.53
CA ILE A 5 5.33 13.33 -6.38
C ILE A 5 4.72 12.19 -5.56
N ALA A 6 5.13 10.96 -5.86
CA ALA A 6 5.01 9.85 -4.92
C ALA A 6 6.04 10.10 -3.82
N ALA A 7 5.71 10.96 -2.86
CA ALA A 7 6.49 11.11 -1.63
C ALA A 7 6.19 9.91 -0.73
N THR A 8 6.76 8.76 -1.08
CA THR A 8 6.92 7.63 -0.19
C THR A 8 7.93 8.02 0.88
N ALA A 9 7.42 8.61 1.96
CA ALA A 9 8.16 8.78 3.19
C ALA A 9 7.41 8.06 4.32
N ALA A 10 7.39 6.74 4.26
CA ALA A 10 7.20 5.89 5.43
C ALA A 10 8.45 6.01 6.32
N LEU A 11 8.63 7.18 6.95
CA LEU A 11 9.67 7.44 7.93
C LEU A 11 8.96 7.83 9.23
N GLY A 12 8.57 6.82 10.03
CA GLY A 12 7.72 7.12 11.19
C GLY A 12 7.65 6.16 12.37
N ALA A 13 8.32 5.00 12.40
CA ALA A 13 8.25 4.14 13.60
C ALA A 13 9.51 3.31 13.92
N LEU A 14 10.67 3.64 13.33
CA LEU A 14 11.93 2.94 13.59
C LEU A 14 12.64 3.30 14.90
N SER A 15 11.99 4.03 15.83
CA SER A 15 12.78 4.74 16.83
C SER A 15 13.11 3.97 18.12
N LEU A 16 12.45 2.87 18.54
CA LEU A 16 12.75 2.35 19.90
C LEU A 16 12.68 0.84 20.21
N ALA A 17 12.53 -0.08 19.24
CA ALA A 17 12.72 -1.50 19.51
C ALA A 17 13.34 -2.22 18.31
N ALA A 18 14.66 -2.34 18.30
CA ALA A 18 15.41 -3.06 17.29
C ALA A 18 15.21 -4.59 17.42
N CYS A 19 14.02 -5.06 17.05
CA CYS A 19 13.66 -6.40 16.56
C CYS A 19 12.14 -6.48 16.57
N GLY A 20 11.50 -6.08 15.47
CA GLY A 20 10.06 -6.29 15.31
C GLY A 20 9.70 -7.75 15.56
N SER A 21 8.61 -7.98 16.29
CA SER A 21 8.16 -9.31 16.69
C SER A 21 7.92 -10.18 15.44
N PRO A 22 8.02 -11.52 15.52
CA PRO A 22 7.67 -12.39 14.41
C PRO A 22 6.27 -12.11 13.83
N ALA A 23 5.34 -11.65 14.68
CA ALA A 23 4.01 -11.18 14.30
C ALA A 23 4.05 -9.94 13.40
N GLU A 24 4.80 -8.91 13.78
CA GLU A 24 4.98 -7.68 12.99
C GLU A 24 5.63 -7.99 11.64
N LYS A 25 6.71 -8.79 11.61
CA LYS A 25 7.34 -9.21 10.34
C LYS A 25 6.40 -9.98 9.42
N THR A 26 5.52 -10.80 9.99
CA THR A 26 4.52 -11.54 9.22
C THR A 26 3.44 -10.61 8.68
N ALA A 27 3.05 -9.60 9.46
CA ALA A 27 2.08 -8.59 9.05
C ALA A 27 2.66 -7.68 7.96
N ASP A 28 3.90 -7.24 8.09
CA ASP A 28 4.62 -6.46 7.07
C ASP A 28 4.65 -7.24 5.75
N ALA A 29 5.08 -8.50 5.76
CA ALA A 29 5.12 -9.32 4.54
C ALA A 29 3.74 -9.51 3.89
N LYS A 30 2.65 -9.53 4.69
CA LYS A 30 1.28 -9.60 4.17
C LYS A 30 0.81 -8.28 3.60
N ALA A 31 1.12 -7.17 4.28
CA ALA A 31 0.82 -5.82 3.85
C ALA A 31 1.53 -5.51 2.52
N ASP A 32 2.82 -5.81 2.44
CA ASP A 32 3.63 -5.64 1.23
C ASP A 32 3.10 -6.49 0.06
N ALA A 33 2.60 -7.70 0.32
CA ALA A 33 1.97 -8.53 -0.71
C ALA A 33 0.66 -7.93 -1.23
N VAL A 34 -0.11 -7.25 -0.37
CA VAL A 34 -1.34 -6.53 -0.77
C VAL A 34 -1.00 -5.33 -1.63
N GLU A 35 -0.04 -4.50 -1.19
CA GLU A 35 0.45 -3.34 -1.94
C GLU A 35 1.01 -3.77 -3.31
N ALA A 36 1.85 -4.80 -3.35
CA ALA A 36 2.43 -5.30 -4.60
C ALA A 36 1.37 -5.80 -5.60
N GLN A 37 0.30 -6.46 -5.11
CA GLN A 37 -0.80 -6.89 -5.98
C GLN A 37 -1.60 -5.70 -6.53
N ALA A 38 -1.79 -4.67 -5.71
CA ALA A 38 -2.45 -3.44 -6.11
C ALA A 38 -1.61 -2.67 -7.13
N ASP A 39 -0.29 -2.58 -6.94
CA ASP A 39 0.63 -1.94 -7.89
C ASP A 39 0.59 -2.58 -9.28
N VAL A 40 0.53 -3.92 -9.37
CA VAL A 40 0.38 -4.60 -10.66
C VAL A 40 -0.94 -4.22 -11.33
N THR A 41 -2.03 -4.13 -10.56
CA THR A 41 -3.35 -3.78 -11.08
C THR A 41 -3.41 -2.32 -11.50
N ALA A 42 -2.91 -1.42 -10.68
CA ALA A 42 -2.84 0.01 -10.96
C ALA A 42 -1.97 0.30 -12.18
N THR A 43 -0.81 -0.36 -12.31
CA THR A 43 0.04 -0.28 -13.50
C THR A 43 -0.71 -0.69 -14.78
N GLN A 44 -1.54 -1.73 -14.72
CA GLN A 44 -2.36 -2.14 -15.87
C GLN A 44 -3.41 -1.08 -16.25
N LEU A 45 -3.99 -0.40 -15.26
CA LEU A 45 -4.95 0.68 -15.48
C LEU A 45 -4.27 1.93 -16.04
N GLU A 46 -3.12 2.31 -15.50
CA GLU A 46 -2.29 3.43 -15.98
C GLU A 46 -1.83 3.18 -17.43
N ASN A 47 -1.39 1.97 -17.77
CA ASN A 47 -1.05 1.62 -19.16
C ASN A 47 -2.25 1.74 -20.12
N GLN A 48 -3.46 1.40 -19.65
CA GLN A 48 -4.69 1.60 -20.43
C GLN A 48 -5.04 3.08 -20.55
N ALA A 49 -4.80 3.87 -19.49
CA ALA A 49 -5.00 5.31 -19.50
C ALA A 49 -4.07 5.98 -20.51
N ASP A 50 -2.81 5.57 -20.56
CA ASP A 50 -1.83 6.02 -21.55
C ASP A 50 -2.27 5.68 -22.97
N ALA A 51 -2.74 4.46 -23.22
CA ALA A 51 -3.28 4.07 -24.51
C ALA A 51 -4.51 4.90 -24.90
N ALA A 52 -5.42 5.17 -23.95
CA ALA A 52 -6.58 6.02 -24.18
C ALA A 52 -6.20 7.48 -24.49
N ASN A 53 -5.19 8.02 -23.80
CA ASN A 53 -4.63 9.34 -24.09
C ASN A 53 -4.05 9.41 -25.50
N GLN A 54 -3.27 8.40 -25.92
CA GLN A 54 -2.71 8.33 -27.27
C GLN A 54 -3.79 8.20 -28.35
N ALA A 55 -4.93 7.58 -28.02
CA ALA A 55 -6.10 7.48 -28.88
C ALA A 55 -6.98 8.76 -28.88
N GLY A 56 -6.59 9.83 -28.17
CA GLY A 56 -7.35 11.08 -28.10
C GLY A 56 -8.59 11.01 -27.21
N MET A 57 -8.61 10.11 -26.21
CA MET A 57 -9.70 9.92 -25.26
C MET A 57 -9.31 10.34 -23.83
N PRO A 58 -9.05 11.63 -23.56
CA PRO A 58 -8.50 12.07 -22.27
C PRO A 58 -9.46 11.86 -21.10
N ALA A 59 -10.78 11.92 -21.31
CA ALA A 59 -11.76 11.65 -20.25
C ALA A 59 -11.74 10.17 -19.82
N THR A 60 -11.49 9.26 -20.75
CA THR A 60 -11.34 7.83 -20.46
C THR A 60 -10.03 7.57 -19.71
N ALA A 61 -8.94 8.22 -20.12
CA ALA A 61 -7.67 8.13 -19.42
C ALA A 61 -7.80 8.62 -17.96
N ASP A 62 -8.41 9.78 -17.74
CA ASP A 62 -8.61 10.34 -16.40
C ASP A 62 -9.47 9.44 -15.50
N ALA A 63 -10.46 8.75 -16.09
CA ALA A 63 -11.27 7.77 -15.37
C ALA A 63 -10.47 6.50 -14.99
N LEU A 64 -9.56 6.04 -15.85
CA LEU A 64 -8.68 4.89 -15.61
C LEU A 64 -7.63 5.22 -14.55
N ASP A 65 -7.03 6.40 -14.60
CA ASP A 65 -6.09 6.88 -13.58
C ASP A 65 -6.77 6.96 -12.21
N LYS A 66 -8.00 7.51 -12.13
CA LYS A 66 -8.78 7.52 -10.88
C LYS A 66 -9.07 6.11 -10.35
N GLN A 67 -9.24 5.13 -11.22
CA GLN A 67 -9.41 3.73 -10.79
C GLN A 67 -8.10 3.16 -10.26
N ALA A 68 -6.96 3.49 -10.88
CA ALA A 68 -5.64 3.09 -10.40
C ALA A 68 -5.35 3.66 -9.01
N ASP A 69 -5.64 4.95 -8.80
CA ASP A 69 -5.53 5.61 -7.50
C ASP A 69 -6.42 4.95 -6.44
N ALA A 70 -7.68 4.69 -6.77
CA ALA A 70 -8.61 4.02 -5.83
C ALA A 70 -8.15 2.60 -5.45
N VAL A 71 -7.49 1.88 -6.37
CA VAL A 71 -6.91 0.55 -6.10
C VAL A 71 -5.74 0.67 -5.13
N LYS A 72 -4.85 1.65 -5.31
CA LYS A 72 -3.73 1.91 -4.39
C LYS A 72 -4.23 2.33 -3.01
N ASP A 73 -5.13 3.31 -2.94
CA ASP A 73 -5.70 3.79 -1.67
C ASP A 73 -6.38 2.68 -0.87
N ALA A 74 -7.11 1.78 -1.54
CA ALA A 74 -7.76 0.64 -0.90
C ALA A 74 -6.74 -0.39 -0.38
N ALA A 75 -5.64 -0.58 -1.12
CA ALA A 75 -4.55 -1.47 -0.73
C ALA A 75 -3.77 -0.92 0.45
N ASP A 76 -3.42 0.37 0.44
CA ASP A 76 -2.75 1.07 1.54
C ASP A 76 -3.59 0.99 2.81
N THR A 77 -4.88 1.31 2.74
CA THR A 77 -5.80 1.21 3.89
C THR A 77 -5.81 -0.21 4.47
N LYS A 78 -5.77 -1.23 3.61
CA LYS A 78 -5.77 -2.64 4.03
C LYS A 78 -4.41 -3.05 4.60
N ALA A 79 -3.32 -2.60 3.99
CA ALA A 79 -1.95 -2.84 4.43
C ALA A 79 -1.73 -2.23 5.82
N ASP A 80 -2.19 -1.00 6.03
CA ASP A 80 -2.17 -0.32 7.32
C ASP A 80 -3.01 -1.06 8.35
N ALA A 81 -4.22 -1.51 8.03
CA ALA A 81 -5.03 -2.31 8.94
C ALA A 81 -4.34 -3.63 9.36
N ILE A 82 -3.56 -4.25 8.45
CA ILE A 82 -2.77 -5.45 8.75
C ILE A 82 -1.62 -5.13 9.70
N ARG A 83 -0.85 -4.08 9.42
CA ARG A 83 0.27 -3.62 10.26
C ARG A 83 -0.24 -3.19 11.65
N ASP A 84 -1.38 -2.51 11.69
CA ASP A 84 -2.05 -2.05 12.91
C ASP A 84 -2.57 -3.21 13.77
N ALA A 85 -3.16 -4.23 13.16
CA ALA A 85 -3.57 -5.41 13.92
C ALA A 85 -2.38 -6.14 14.59
N ALA A 86 -1.18 -6.02 14.03
CA ALA A 86 0.03 -6.61 14.59
C ALA A 86 0.71 -5.76 15.66
N LYS A 87 0.61 -4.42 15.58
CA LYS A 87 1.11 -3.50 16.62
C LYS A 87 0.24 -3.55 17.89
N ASP A 88 -1.06 -3.75 17.73
CA ASP A 88 -2.03 -3.83 18.82
C ASP A 88 -2.13 -5.25 19.42
N ALA A 89 -1.46 -6.24 18.81
CA ALA A 89 -1.34 -7.56 19.39
C ALA A 89 -0.44 -7.47 20.63
N PRO A 90 -0.94 -7.78 21.85
CA PRO A 90 -0.18 -7.56 23.06
C PRO A 90 1.11 -8.40 23.07
N ALA A 91 2.26 -7.72 23.13
CA ALA A 91 3.53 -8.32 23.47
C ALA A 91 3.52 -8.71 24.96
N THR A 92 2.99 -9.89 25.31
CA THR A 92 3.41 -10.74 26.46
C THR A 92 2.45 -11.92 26.64
N PRO A 93 2.94 -13.18 26.73
CA PRO A 93 2.18 -14.21 27.42
C PRO A 93 2.11 -13.87 28.93
N PRO A 94 0.97 -14.09 29.61
CA PRO A 94 0.89 -13.84 31.05
C PRO A 94 1.90 -14.72 31.80
N ALA A 95 2.74 -14.10 32.61
CA ALA A 95 3.65 -14.82 33.50
C ALA A 95 2.83 -15.70 34.47
N PRO A 96 3.16 -16.99 34.64
CA PRO A 96 2.50 -17.82 35.65
C PRO A 96 2.92 -17.34 37.05
N LYS A 97 1.93 -17.12 37.93
CA LYS A 97 2.15 -17.06 39.38
C LYS A 97 1.96 -18.44 39.99
#